data_AF-A0A535KY32-F1
#
_entry.id   AF-A0A535KY32-F1
#
_cell.length_a   1.000
_cell.length_b   1.000
_cell.length_c   1.000
_cell.angle_alpha   90.00
_cell.angle_beta   90.00
_cell.angle_gamma   90.00
#
_symmetry.space_group_name_H-M   'P 1'
#
loop_
_entity.id
_entity.type
_entity.pdbx_description
1 polymer ?
#
loop_
_entity_poly.entity_id
_entity_poly.type
_entity_poly.pdbx_seq_one_letter_code
_entity_poly.pdbx_strand_id
1 'polypeptide(L)'
;QANLNMTGGLIFSQRILLALIDKGVGRQEAYKMVQRSAKKVWSMASKGAIHEPALLEALSSDPEVTEYLSRDELAELMNTDYYVKYIDTAFTRVGL
;
A
#
# COMPACT_ATOMS: atom_id res chain seq x y z
N GLN A 1 -6.61 -14.31 -5.63
CA GLN A 1 -6.59 -13.16 -4.70
C GLN A 1 -6.11 -13.49 -3.28
N ALA A 2 -6.00 -14.77 -2.85
CA ALA A 2 -5.63 -15.10 -1.47
C ALA A 2 -4.17 -14.73 -1.07
N ASN A 3 -3.16 -14.99 -1.91
CA ASN A 3 -1.75 -14.81 -1.50
C ASN A 3 -1.29 -13.35 -1.34
N LEU A 4 -1.89 -12.40 -2.08
CA LEU A 4 -1.53 -10.98 -2.02
C LEU A 4 -2.03 -10.31 -0.73
N ASN A 5 -3.16 -10.76 -0.20
CA ASN A 5 -3.73 -10.24 1.05
C ASN A 5 -3.04 -10.82 2.30
N MET A 6 -2.31 -11.95 2.16
CA MET A 6 -1.59 -12.59 3.27
C MET A 6 -0.46 -11.72 3.84
N THR A 7 0.03 -10.72 3.11
CA THR A 7 1.04 -9.77 3.62
C THR A 7 0.42 -8.57 4.34
N GLY A 8 -0.90 -8.53 4.56
CA GLY A 8 -1.59 -7.42 5.23
C GLY A 8 -1.51 -6.07 4.48
N GLY A 9 -1.31 -6.11 3.15
CA GLY A 9 -1.20 -4.91 2.31
C GLY A 9 0.22 -4.35 2.12
N LEU A 10 1.25 -4.97 2.69
CA LEU A 10 2.65 -4.49 2.59
C LEU A 10 3.16 -4.26 1.15
N ILE A 11 2.64 -4.98 0.15
CA ILE A 11 2.99 -4.78 -1.26
C ILE A 11 2.68 -3.34 -1.76
N PHE A 12 1.72 -2.65 -1.14
CA PHE A 12 1.36 -1.28 -1.52
C PHE A 12 2.26 -0.20 -0.90
N SER A 13 3.18 -0.58 -0.01
CA SER A 13 4.07 0.37 0.68
C SER A 13 4.86 1.26 -0.27
N GLN A 14 5.34 0.71 -1.40
CA GLN A 14 6.06 1.50 -2.41
C GLN A 14 5.16 2.53 -3.11
N ARG A 15 3.90 2.18 -3.42
CA ARG A 15 2.95 3.11 -4.04
C ARG A 15 2.64 4.28 -3.11
N ILE A 16 2.43 3.98 -1.82
CA ILE A 16 2.14 4.98 -0.79
C ILE A 16 3.35 5.90 -0.59
N LEU A 17 4.57 5.35 -0.60
CA LEU A 17 5.80 6.14 -0.51
C LEU A 17 5.91 7.14 -1.67
N LEU A 18 5.64 6.71 -2.90
CA LEU A 18 5.66 7.60 -4.07
C LEU A 18 4.58 8.66 -3.98
N ALA A 19 3.36 8.30 -3.56
CA ALA A 19 2.27 9.25 -3.38
C ALA A 19 2.60 10.36 -2.35
N LEU A 20 3.27 10.01 -1.24
CA LEU A 20 3.74 11.01 -0.26
C LEU A 20 4.78 11.96 -0.88
N ILE A 21 5.72 11.43 -1.68
CA ILE A 21 6.72 12.24 -2.38
C ILE A 21 6.04 13.20 -3.36
N ASP A 22 5.05 12.72 -4.12
CA ASP A 22 4.29 13.54 -5.07
C ASP A 22 3.48 14.65 -4.38
N LYS A 23 3.06 14.43 -3.12
CA LYS A 23 2.42 15.44 -2.26
C LYS A 23 3.41 16.42 -1.60
N GLY A 24 4.70 16.31 -1.90
CA GLY A 24 5.73 17.24 -1.43
C GLY A 24 6.53 16.77 -0.21
N VAL A 25 6.29 15.55 0.28
CA VAL A 25 7.08 14.99 1.39
C VAL A 25 8.49 14.67 0.92
N GLY A 26 9.50 15.08 1.69
CA GLY A 26 10.89 14.71 1.40
C GLY A 26 11.07 13.20 1.38
N ARG A 27 11.82 12.67 0.40
CA ARG A 27 12.00 11.22 0.18
C ARG A 27 12.39 10.43 1.43
N GLN A 28 13.27 10.97 2.29
CA GLN A 28 13.68 10.31 3.52
C GLN A 28 12.55 10.28 4.57
N GLU A 29 11.77 11.34 4.68
CA GLU A 29 10.64 11.41 5.60
C GLU A 29 9.52 10.47 5.14
N ALA A 30 9.18 10.47 3.84
CA ALA A 30 8.23 9.52 3.27
C ALA A 30 8.65 8.06 3.55
N TYR A 31 9.95 7.76 3.45
CA TYR A 31 10.48 6.44 3.80
C TYR A 31 10.28 6.11 5.28
N LYS A 32 10.57 7.04 6.20
CA LYS A 32 10.38 6.83 7.65
C LYS A 32 8.91 6.58 7.99
N MET A 33 8.00 7.40 7.45
CA MET A 33 6.55 7.30 7.69
C MET A 33 6.03 5.93 7.25
N VAL A 34 6.30 5.53 6.01
CA VAL A 34 5.85 4.24 5.47
C VAL A 34 6.51 3.06 6.20
N GLN A 35 7.81 3.14 6.48
CA GLN A 35 8.53 2.07 7.18
C GLN A 35 8.00 1.87 8.62
N ARG A 36 7.64 2.94 9.32
CA ARG A 36 7.06 2.90 10.68
C ARG A 36 5.75 2.12 10.67
N SER A 37 4.84 2.42 9.74
CA SER A 37 3.56 1.71 9.62
C SER A 37 3.74 0.27 9.12
N ALA A 38 4.62 0.04 8.15
CA ALA A 38 4.94 -1.30 7.65
C ALA A 38 5.51 -2.23 8.74
N LYS A 39 6.39 -1.72 9.62
CA LYS A 39 6.94 -2.50 10.75
C LYS A 39 5.86 -2.96 11.73
N LYS A 40 4.85 -2.11 12.01
CA LYS A 40 3.71 -2.48 12.86
C LYS A 40 2.94 -3.66 12.27
N VAL A 41 2.62 -3.58 10.98
CA VAL A 41 1.91 -4.64 10.23
C VAL A 41 2.73 -5.93 10.22
N TRP A 42 4.03 -5.84 9.95
CA TRP A 42 4.91 -7.01 9.94
C TRP A 42 4.97 -7.70 11.30
N SER A 43 5.06 -6.93 12.40
CA SER A 43 5.03 -7.48 13.76
C SER A 43 3.70 -8.17 14.09
N MET A 44 2.58 -7.66 13.58
CA MET A 44 1.27 -8.32 13.72
C MET A 44 1.20 -9.62 12.93
N ALA A 45 1.75 -9.65 11.71
CA ALA A 45 1.73 -10.83 10.84
C ALA A 45 2.58 -11.98 11.43
N SER A 46 3.65 -11.64 12.15
CA SER A 46 4.47 -12.62 12.88
C SER A 46 3.72 -13.31 14.03
N LYS A 47 2.53 -12.82 14.44
CA LYS A 47 1.72 -13.40 15.51
C LYS A 47 0.54 -14.25 15.01
N GLY A 48 0.33 -14.33 13.69
CA GLY A 48 -0.77 -15.07 13.08
C GLY A 48 -1.26 -14.42 11.78
N ALA A 49 -2.19 -15.10 11.09
CA ALA A 49 -2.77 -14.58 9.85
C ALA A 49 -3.58 -13.29 10.14
N ILE A 50 -3.32 -12.24 9.35
CA ILE A 50 -4.07 -10.98 9.42
C ILE A 50 -5.20 -11.05 8.39
N HIS A 51 -6.44 -10.80 8.83
CA HIS A 51 -7.64 -10.90 7.99
C HIS A 51 -8.16 -9.57 7.42
N GLU A 52 -7.45 -8.46 7.61
CA GLU A 52 -7.83 -7.11 7.18
C GLU A 52 -6.60 -6.37 6.62
N PRO A 53 -6.74 -5.29 5.82
CA PRO A 53 -5.61 -4.51 5.34
C PRO A 53 -4.96 -3.73 6.50
N ALA A 54 -4.19 -4.42 7.33
CA ALA A 54 -3.52 -3.85 8.50
C ALA A 54 -2.63 -2.66 8.15
N LEU A 55 -2.10 -2.60 6.92
CA LEU A 55 -1.37 -1.42 6.44
C LEU A 55 -2.26 -0.19 6.29
N LEU A 56 -3.48 -0.33 5.79
CA LEU A 56 -4.42 0.79 5.65
C LEU A 56 -4.73 1.39 7.02
N GLU A 57 -5.05 0.54 7.99
CA GLU A 57 -5.35 0.98 9.36
C GLU A 57 -4.11 1.59 10.05
N ALA A 58 -2.93 0.99 9.87
CA ALA A 58 -1.69 1.51 10.44
C ALA A 58 -1.32 2.90 9.87
N LEU A 59 -1.56 3.14 8.59
CA LEU A 59 -1.31 4.43 7.93
C LEU A 59 -2.40 5.45 8.25
N SER A 60 -3.67 5.04 8.27
CA SER A 60 -4.80 5.92 8.63
C SER A 60 -4.75 6.37 10.09
N SER A 61 -4.01 5.65 10.93
CA SER A 61 -3.76 6.00 12.33
C SER A 61 -2.47 6.80 12.55
N ASP A 62 -1.71 7.10 11.49
CA ASP A 62 -0.46 7.85 11.58
C ASP A 62 -0.72 9.32 11.20
N PRO A 63 -0.70 10.27 12.17
CA PRO A 63 -1.06 11.67 11.92
C PRO A 63 -0.22 12.30 10.81
N GLU A 64 1.08 11.99 10.77
CA GLU A 64 1.99 12.51 9.74
C GLU A 64 1.58 12.03 8.35
N VAL A 65 1.05 10.82 8.21
CA VAL A 65 0.56 10.29 6.92
C VAL A 65 -0.77 10.94 6.55
N THR A 66 -1.68 11.04 7.51
CA THR A 66 -3.03 11.58 7.28
C THR A 66 -3.06 13.08 6.97
N GLU A 67 -1.96 13.79 7.24
CA GLU A 67 -1.77 15.18 6.81
C GLU A 67 -1.69 15.30 5.28
N TYR A 68 -1.19 14.27 4.59
CA TYR A 68 -0.97 14.30 3.13
C TYR A 68 -1.92 13.37 2.34
N LEU A 69 -2.35 12.27 2.96
CA LEU A 69 -3.19 11.25 2.33
C LEU A 69 -4.37 10.92 3.24
N SER A 70 -5.58 11.19 2.76
CA SER A 70 -6.82 10.78 3.41
C SER A 70 -6.97 9.25 3.42
N ARG A 71 -7.83 8.73 4.30
CA ARG A 71 -8.14 7.30 4.36
C ARG A 71 -8.67 6.77 3.03
N ASP A 72 -9.47 7.57 2.31
CA ASP A 72 -10.02 7.19 1.01
C ASP A 72 -8.92 7.13 -0.06
N GLU A 73 -8.01 8.11 -0.11
CA GLU A 73 -6.83 8.07 -0.99
C GLU A 73 -5.93 6.86 -0.68
N LEU A 74 -5.72 6.53 0.60
CA LEU A 74 -4.96 5.35 0.99
C LEU A 74 -5.66 4.06 0.54
N ALA A 75 -6.98 3.98 0.67
CA ALA A 75 -7.76 2.83 0.21
C ALA A 75 -7.67 2.67 -1.33
N GLU A 76 -7.71 3.76 -2.09
CA GLU A 76 -7.51 3.75 -3.54
C GLU A 76 -6.10 3.31 -3.94
N LEU A 77 -5.06 3.82 -3.25
CA LEU A 77 -3.66 3.41 -3.46
C LEU A 77 -3.41 1.94 -3.11
N MET A 78 -4.28 1.33 -2.31
CA MET A 78 -4.26 -0.09 -1.97
C MET A 78 -5.20 -0.93 -2.84
N ASN A 79 -6.04 -0.30 -3.66
CA ASN A 79 -6.90 -1.02 -4.60
C ASN A 79 -6.07 -1.50 -5.81
N THR A 80 -6.17 -2.79 -6.11
CA THR A 80 -5.42 -3.47 -7.19
C THR A 80 -6.27 -3.74 -8.42
N ASP A 81 -7.60 -3.55 -8.34
CA ASP A 81 -8.51 -3.83 -9.46
C ASP A 81 -8.23 -2.96 -10.70
N TYR A 82 -7.50 -1.85 -10.52
CA TYR A 82 -7.03 -0.99 -11.61
C TYR A 82 -5.91 -1.61 -12.47
N TYR A 83 -5.10 -2.53 -11.93
CA TYR A 83 -3.97 -3.15 -12.66
C TYR A 83 -4.39 -4.32 -13.55
N VAL A 84 -5.57 -4.90 -13.33
CA VAL A 84 -6.10 -5.99 -14.17
C VAL A 84 -6.61 -5.45 -15.51
N LYS A 85 -6.93 -4.14 -15.59
CA LYS A 85 -7.45 -3.51 -16.81
C LYS A 85 -6.45 -3.39 -17.97
N TYR A 86 -5.15 -3.55 -17.69
CA TYR A 86 -4.09 -3.49 -18.72
C TYR A 86 -3.48 -4.86 -19.06
N ILE A 87 -3.97 -5.95 -18.44
CA ILE A 87 -3.53 -7.30 -18.81
C ILE A 87 -3.83 -7.58 -20.29
N ASP A 88 -4.96 -7.08 -20.81
CA ASP A 88 -5.31 -7.25 -22.23
C ASP A 88 -4.20 -6.74 -23.17
N THR A 89 -3.59 -5.59 -22.88
CA THR A 89 -2.50 -5.03 -23.70
C THR A 89 -1.22 -5.86 -23.72
N ALA A 90 -0.95 -6.63 -22.66
CA ALA A 90 0.19 -7.54 -22.62
C ALA A 90 -0.09 -8.82 -23.41
N PHE A 91 -1.33 -9.35 -23.37
CA PHE A 91 -1.74 -10.53 -24.12
C PHE A 91 -1.78 -10.30 -25.64
N THR A 92 -2.27 -9.14 -26.09
CA THR A 92 -2.29 -8.79 -27.53
C THR A 92 -0.88 -8.78 -28.16
N ARG A 93 0.17 -8.52 -27.37
CA ARG A 93 1.56 -8.47 -27.86
C ARG A 93 2.22 -9.83 -28.03
N VAL A 94 1.68 -10.88 -27.39
CA VAL A 94 2.13 -12.27 -27.54
C VAL A 94 1.16 -13.12 -28.38
N GLY A 95 0.15 -12.50 -29.00
CA GLY A 95 -0.72 -13.17 -29.97
C GLY A 95 -1.71 -14.16 -29.36
N LEU A 96 -2.20 -13.87 -28.15
CA LEU A 96 -3.35 -14.56 -27.54
C LEU A 96 -4.51 -13.58 -27.37
#